data_AF-A0A8B6XRF4-F1
#
_entry.id   AF-A0A8B6XRF4-F1
#
_cell.length_a   1.000
_cell.length_b   1.000
_cell.length_c   1.000
_cell.angle_alpha   90.00
_cell.angle_beta   90.00
_cell.angle_gamma   90.00
#
_symmetry.space_group_name_H-M   'P 1'
#
loop_
_entity.id
_entity.type
_entity.pdbx_description
1 polymer ?
#
loop_
_entity_poly.entity_id
_entity_poly.type
_entity_poly.pdbx_seq_one_letter_code
_entity_poly.pdbx_strand_id
1 'polypeptide(L)'
;MAYNYVVTAQEATAINATVTGHFTGPTDLNLIVAKNNKLELHMVTPEGLQPKFDLNVYGRVAVMQLFRPQNENQDLLFILTERYRTAILAYKAETGDIITKAYGDVQVKT
;
A
#
# COMPACT_ATOMS: atom_id res chain seq x y z
N MET A 1 -8.48 -11.70 36.86
CA MET A 1 -8.50 -11.26 35.45
C MET A 1 -7.39 -10.25 35.24
N ALA A 2 -6.69 -10.30 34.10
CA ALA A 2 -5.73 -9.26 33.72
C ALA A 2 -6.30 -8.44 32.54
N TYR A 3 -6.18 -7.12 32.62
CA TYR A 3 -6.52 -6.19 31.54
C TYR A 3 -5.23 -5.67 30.93
N ASN A 4 -4.95 -6.06 29.69
CA ASN A 4 -3.71 -5.69 29.00
C ASN A 4 -4.00 -4.69 27.88
N TYR A 5 -3.09 -3.74 27.71
CA TYR A 5 -3.05 -2.82 26.57
C TYR A 5 -1.74 -3.05 25.81
N VAL A 6 -1.83 -3.16 24.48
CA VAL A 6 -0.67 -3.40 23.61
C VAL A 6 -0.58 -2.25 22.63
N VAL A 7 0.63 -1.67 22.50
CA VAL A 7 0.92 -0.55 21.62
C VAL A 7 2.28 -0.74 20.95
N THR A 8 2.42 -0.21 19.74
CA THR A 8 3.67 -0.21 18.97
C THR A 8 4.59 0.88 19.50
N ALA A 9 5.72 0.50 20.09
CA ALA A 9 6.74 1.47 20.52
C ALA A 9 7.57 2.01 19.34
N GLN A 10 7.88 1.15 18.37
CA GLN A 10 8.57 1.50 17.13
C GLN A 10 7.95 0.70 15.98
N GLU A 11 7.67 1.38 14.88
CA GLU A 11 7.11 0.74 13.70
C GLU A 11 8.14 -0.14 12.98
N ALA A 12 7.64 -1.10 12.19
CA ALA A 12 8.49 -2.00 11.43
C ALA A 12 9.39 -1.21 10.47
N THR A 13 10.70 -1.44 10.56
CA THR A 13 11.71 -0.79 9.72
C THR A 13 12.18 -1.67 8.56
N ALA A 14 12.03 -2.99 8.69
CA ALA A 14 12.41 -3.96 7.66
C ALA A 14 11.51 -3.81 6.43
N ILE A 15 12.13 -3.78 5.24
CA ILE A 15 11.44 -3.69 3.96
C ILE A 15 11.21 -5.10 3.42
N ASN A 16 9.96 -5.42 3.08
CA ASN A 16 9.58 -6.72 2.53
C ASN A 16 9.39 -6.67 1.01
N ALA A 17 8.85 -5.57 0.48
CA ALA A 17 8.60 -5.39 -0.94
C ALA A 17 8.64 -3.92 -1.32
N THR A 18 8.98 -3.65 -2.57
CA THR A 18 8.92 -2.32 -3.18
C THR A 18 8.32 -2.42 -4.57
N VAL A 19 7.57 -1.39 -4.97
CA VAL A 19 7.06 -1.26 -6.35
C VAL A 19 7.20 0.18 -6.81
N THR A 20 7.45 0.37 -8.10
CA THR A 20 7.53 1.68 -8.74
C THR A 20 6.48 1.79 -9.83
N GLY A 21 5.92 2.98 -10.02
CA GLY A 21 4.90 3.24 -11.03
C GLY A 21 4.24 4.60 -10.83
N HIS A 22 3.12 4.80 -11.49
CA HIS A 22 2.42 6.07 -11.60
C HIS A 22 1.13 6.06 -10.80
N PHE A 23 1.27 5.97 -9.48
CA PHE A 23 0.15 5.75 -8.55
C PHE A 23 -0.58 7.05 -8.17
N THR A 24 0.15 8.16 -8.00
CA THR A 24 -0.46 9.45 -7.62
C THR A 24 -0.99 10.26 -8.79
N GLY A 25 -0.55 9.94 -10.01
CA GLY A 25 -0.94 10.62 -11.23
C GLY A 25 -0.23 10.04 -12.45
N PRO A 26 -0.64 10.44 -13.67
CA PRO A 26 -0.13 9.87 -14.93
C PRO A 26 1.36 10.15 -15.19
N THR A 27 1.88 11.26 -14.67
CA THR A 27 3.24 11.73 -14.89
C THR A 27 4.14 11.55 -13.67
N ASP A 28 3.55 11.31 -12.52
CA ASP A 28 4.26 11.24 -11.25
C ASP A 28 4.91 9.87 -11.13
N LEU A 29 6.22 9.82 -10.93
CA LEU A 29 6.89 8.57 -10.61
C LEU A 29 6.87 8.36 -9.10
N ASN A 30 6.30 7.25 -8.66
CA ASN A 30 6.19 6.88 -7.26
C ASN A 30 7.03 5.65 -6.93
N LEU A 31 7.48 5.59 -5.68
CA LEU A 31 8.03 4.41 -5.03
C LEU A 31 7.16 4.07 -3.82
N ILE A 32 6.58 2.89 -3.82
CA ILE A 32 5.80 2.36 -2.69
C ILE A 32 6.64 1.29 -1.99
N VAL A 33 6.80 1.44 -0.69
CA VAL A 33 7.60 0.54 0.15
C VAL A 33 6.68 -0.14 1.15
N ALA A 34 6.67 -1.47 1.17
CA ALA A 34 5.98 -2.26 2.16
C ALA A 34 6.95 -2.69 3.27
N LYS A 35 6.62 -2.30 4.51
CA LYS A 35 7.32 -2.67 5.75
C LYS A 35 6.36 -3.44 6.65
N ASN A 36 6.33 -4.76 6.51
CA ASN A 36 5.40 -5.66 7.20
C ASN A 36 3.93 -5.29 6.99
N ASN A 37 3.35 -4.45 7.85
CA ASN A 37 1.97 -3.99 7.80
C ASN A 37 1.83 -2.51 7.42
N LYS A 38 2.94 -1.80 7.18
CA LYS A 38 2.97 -0.39 6.80
C LYS A 38 3.32 -0.25 5.33
N LEU A 39 2.65 0.66 4.63
CA LEU A 39 2.98 1.09 3.28
C LEU A 39 3.43 2.54 3.33
N GLU A 40 4.56 2.85 2.71
CA GLU A 40 5.06 4.22 2.58
C GLU A 40 5.11 4.57 1.10
N LEU A 41 4.43 5.66 0.72
CA LEU A 41 4.50 6.23 -0.61
C LEU A 41 5.52 7.36 -0.64
N HIS A 42 6.41 7.28 -1.62
CA HIS A 42 7.36 8.33 -1.95
C HIS A 42 7.15 8.78 -3.41
N MET A 43 7.34 10.07 -3.65
CA MET A 43 7.48 10.65 -4.98
C MET A 43 8.97 10.71 -5.33
N VAL A 44 9.32 10.27 -6.53
CA VAL A 44 10.69 10.31 -7.03
C VAL A 44 10.93 11.67 -7.68
N THR A 45 11.84 12.45 -7.11
CA THR A 45 12.27 13.75 -7.63
C THR A 45 13.75 13.71 -7.99
N PRO A 46 14.27 14.67 -8.77
CA PRO A 46 15.71 14.75 -9.08
C PRO A 46 16.60 14.85 -7.83
N GLU A 47 16.10 15.46 -6.75
CA GLU A 47 16.80 15.63 -5.48
C GLU A 47 16.77 14.37 -4.60
N GLY A 48 15.87 13.42 -4.89
CA GLY A 48 15.75 12.17 -4.15
C GLY A 48 14.32 11.68 -3.98
N LEU A 49 14.03 11.08 -2.84
CA LEU A 49 12.71 10.55 -2.51
C LEU A 49 11.99 11.50 -1.57
N GLN A 50 10.88 12.07 -2.03
CA GLN A 50 10.01 12.90 -1.23
C GLN A 50 8.89 12.05 -0.62
N PRO A 51 8.81 11.89 0.72
CA PRO A 51 7.70 11.19 1.35
C PRO A 51 6.37 11.90 1.06
N LYS A 52 5.35 11.14 0.66
CA LYS A 52 4.01 11.67 0.38
C LYS A 52 3.03 11.33 1.49
N PHE A 53 2.84 10.05 1.77
CA PHE A 53 2.02 9.57 2.89
C PHE A 53 2.41 8.14 3.24
N ASP A 54 1.91 7.70 4.39
CA ASP A 54 2.00 6.33 4.85
C ASP A 54 0.63 5.83 5.32
N LEU A 55 0.39 4.53 5.21
CA LEU A 55 -0.80 3.88 5.75
C LEU A 55 -0.49 2.53 6.37
N ASN A 56 -1.32 2.13 7.33
CA ASN A 56 -1.28 0.82 7.93
C ASN A 56 -2.35 -0.09 7.31
N VAL A 57 -1.93 -1.31 6.97
CA VAL A 57 -2.79 -2.41 6.55
C VAL A 57 -3.06 -3.30 7.76
N TYR A 58 -4.31 -3.71 7.95
CA TYR A 58 -4.68 -4.71 8.98
C TYR A 58 -4.31 -6.14 8.55
N GLY A 59 -3.02 -6.36 8.37
CA GLY A 59 -2.45 -7.62 7.91
C GLY A 59 -1.00 -7.42 7.50
N ARG A 60 -0.26 -8.52 7.33
CA ARG A 60 1.09 -8.48 6.79
C ARG A 60 1.02 -8.55 5.28
N VAL A 61 1.68 -7.64 4.58
CA VAL A 61 1.72 -7.57 3.12
C VAL A 61 2.55 -8.73 2.60
N ALA A 62 1.91 -9.63 1.85
CA ALA A 62 2.54 -10.78 1.21
C ALA A 62 2.86 -10.52 -0.27
N VAL A 63 1.92 -9.91 -0.99
CA VAL A 63 2.12 -9.50 -2.40
C VAL A 63 1.69 -8.05 -2.54
N MET A 64 2.48 -7.29 -3.29
CA MET A 64 2.20 -5.90 -3.66
C MET A 64 2.58 -5.70 -5.12
N GLN A 65 1.64 -5.22 -5.94
CA GLN A 65 1.84 -4.98 -7.38
C GLN A 65 1.07 -3.74 -7.83
N LEU A 66 1.71 -2.91 -8.66
CA LEU A 66 1.04 -1.84 -9.39
C LEU A 66 0.58 -2.35 -10.74
N PHE A 67 -0.60 -1.91 -11.16
CA PHE A 67 -1.12 -2.22 -12.49
C PHE A 67 -2.05 -1.10 -12.95
N ARG A 68 -2.15 -0.92 -14.27
CA ARG A 68 -3.05 0.06 -14.88
C ARG A 68 -4.16 -0.65 -15.64
N PRO A 69 -5.41 -0.63 -15.15
CA PRO A 69 -6.55 -1.11 -15.92
C PRO A 69 -6.70 -0.35 -17.24
N GLN A 70 -7.39 -0.96 -18.20
CA GLN A 70 -7.76 -0.27 -19.43
C GLN A 70 -8.63 0.96 -19.08
N ASN A 71 -8.34 2.09 -19.73
CA ASN A 71 -9.02 3.38 -19.54
C ASN A 71 -8.76 4.08 -18.20
N GLU A 72 -7.82 3.61 -17.37
CA GLU A 72 -7.34 4.36 -16.21
C GLU A 72 -6.09 5.16 -16.57
N ASN A 73 -5.98 6.39 -16.04
CA ASN A 73 -4.86 7.29 -16.32
C ASN A 73 -3.70 7.13 -15.32
N GLN A 74 -3.94 6.43 -14.22
CA GLN A 74 -2.99 6.18 -13.15
C GLN A 74 -3.04 4.71 -12.73
N ASP A 75 -2.00 4.28 -12.04
CA ASP A 75 -1.88 2.91 -11.58
C ASP A 75 -2.75 2.70 -10.34
N LEU A 76 -3.24 1.47 -10.20
CA LEU A 76 -3.88 0.95 -9.00
C LEU A 76 -2.91 0.03 -8.27
N LEU A 77 -3.06 -0.05 -6.95
CA LEU A 77 -2.22 -0.89 -6.10
C LEU A 77 -3.00 -2.13 -5.68
N PHE A 78 -2.57 -3.29 -6.17
CA PHE A 78 -3.03 -4.58 -5.67
C PHE A 78 -2.20 -5.02 -4.48
N ILE A 79 -2.88 -5.47 -3.42
CA ILE A 79 -2.26 -6.02 -2.21
C ILE A 79 -2.93 -7.35 -1.86
N LEU A 80 -2.12 -8.35 -1.51
CA LEU A 80 -2.52 -9.58 -0.85
C LEU A 80 -1.81 -9.66 0.51
N THR A 81 -2.55 -9.99 1.55
CA THR A 81 -2.00 -10.23 2.88
C THR A 81 -1.73 -11.71 3.14
N GLU A 82 -0.90 -12.03 4.14
CA GLU A 82 -0.65 -13.41 4.58
C GLU A 82 -1.91 -14.15 5.06
N ARG A 83 -2.98 -13.41 5.40
CA ARG A 83 -4.29 -13.97 5.76
C ARG A 83 -5.25 -14.05 4.57
N TYR A 84 -4.73 -14.06 3.35
CA TYR A 84 -5.48 -14.13 2.10
C TYR A 84 -6.51 -13.02 1.86
N ARG A 85 -6.40 -11.91 2.59
CA ARG A 85 -7.18 -10.70 2.31
C ARG A 85 -6.55 -9.94 1.17
N THR A 86 -7.35 -9.60 0.17
CA THR A 86 -6.97 -8.82 -1.00
C THR A 86 -7.61 -7.44 -0.96
N ALA A 87 -6.92 -6.45 -1.52
CA ALA A 87 -7.46 -5.13 -1.79
C ALA A 87 -6.85 -4.54 -3.06
N ILE A 88 -7.65 -3.78 -3.79
CA ILE A 88 -7.21 -2.89 -4.86
C ILE A 88 -7.41 -1.47 -4.35
N LEU A 89 -6.33 -0.71 -4.25
CA LEU A 89 -6.31 0.65 -3.74
C LEU A 89 -6.09 1.63 -4.89
N ALA A 90 -6.72 2.81 -4.80
CA ALA A 90 -6.49 3.94 -5.70
C ALA A 90 -6.17 5.19 -4.89
N TYR A 91 -5.30 6.04 -5.44
CA TYR A 91 -5.05 7.38 -4.90
C TYR A 91 -6.01 8.40 -5.48
N LYS A 92 -6.64 9.21 -4.62
CA LYS A 92 -7.51 10.31 -5.05
C LYS A 92 -6.75 11.63 -4.97
N ALA A 93 -6.25 12.10 -6.10
CA ALA A 93 -5.43 13.33 -6.17
C ALA A 93 -6.13 14.59 -5.64
N GLU A 94 -7.46 14.67 -5.73
CA GLU A 94 -8.26 15.79 -5.24
C GLU A 94 -8.21 15.94 -3.72
N THR A 95 -8.24 14.84 -2.98
CA THR A 95 -8.30 14.84 -1.51
C THR A 95 -6.99 14.40 -0.86
N GLY A 96 -6.11 13.76 -1.62
CA GLY A 96 -4.90 13.12 -1.09
C GLY A 96 -5.17 11.79 -0.40
N ASP A 97 -6.39 11.25 -0.49
CA ASP A 97 -6.78 10.02 0.21
C ASP A 97 -6.51 8.75 -0.61
N ILE A 98 -6.45 7.64 0.10
CA ILE A 98 -6.44 6.30 -0.48
C ILE A 98 -7.82 5.67 -0.33
N ILE A 99 -8.37 5.20 -1.45
CA ILE A 99 -9.66 4.55 -1.50
C ILE A 99 -9.53 3.07 -1.88
N THR A 100 -10.31 2.22 -1.22
CA THR A 100 -10.42 0.81 -1.58
C THR A 100 -11.43 0.67 -2.72
N LYS A 101 -10.96 0.34 -3.93
CA LYS A 101 -11.78 0.09 -5.11
C LYS A 101 -12.44 -1.29 -5.08
N ALA A 102 -11.72 -2.30 -4.59
CA ALA A 102 -12.20 -3.66 -4.43
C ALA A 102 -11.48 -4.32 -3.26
N TYR A 103 -12.13 -5.28 -2.61
CA TYR A 103 -11.52 -6.10 -1.56
C TYR A 103 -12.18 -7.48 -1.53
N GLY A 104 -11.48 -8.46 -0.98
CA GLY A 104 -11.99 -9.83 -0.89
C GLY A 104 -11.14 -10.74 -0.03
N ASP A 105 -11.64 -11.93 0.23
CA ASP A 105 -10.90 -13.03 0.84
C ASP A 105 -10.73 -14.13 -0.22
N VAL A 106 -9.48 -14.47 -0.53
CA VAL A 106 -9.16 -15.49 -1.54
C VAL A 106 -8.69 -16.80 -0.91
N GLN A 107 -8.91 -16.99 0.40
CA GLN A 107 -8.60 -18.24 1.07
C GLN A 107 -9.46 -19.37 0.50
N VAL A 108 -8.80 -20.46 0.07
CA VAL A 108 -9.50 -21.71 -0.26
C VAL A 108 -10.04 -22.30 1.03
N LYS A 109 -11.36 -22.52 1.10
CA LYS A 109 -11.99 -23.27 2.18
C LYS A 109 -11.85 -24.75 1.89
N THR A 110 -10.93 -25.40 2.60
CA THR A 110 -10.81 -26.86 2.65
C THR A 110 -11.87 -27.43 3.57
#